data_AF-A0A518SBT4-F1
#
_entry.id   AF-A0A518SBT4-F1
#
_cell.length_a   1.000
_cell.length_b   1.000
_cell.length_c   1.000
_cell.angle_alpha   90.00
_cell.angle_beta   90.00
_cell.angle_gamma   90.00
#
_symmetry.space_group_name_H-M   'P 1'
#
loop_
_entity.id
_entity.type
_entity.pdbx_description
1 polymer ?
#
loop_
_entity_poly.entity_id
_entity_poly.type
_entity_poly.pdbx_seq_one_letter_code
_entity_poly.pdbx_strand_id
1 'polypeptide(L)'
;MSSAESISSNGLETDNDFETSAETASTSVSYWRDRDGYAYVSDGTDIAHVHRLTLYAEIGDDLFDDNHQTHHELDKYADAPRWLDALTPREHARLHDDGDRTTVDGYPILRDDTTNG
;
A
#
# COMPACT_ATOMS: atom_id res chain seq x y z
N MET A 1 -56.05 -7.03 -28.08
CA MET A 1 -56.71 -6.26 -27.02
C MET A 1 -57.14 -7.24 -25.93
N SER A 2 -56.40 -7.30 -24.83
CA SER A 2 -56.77 -7.93 -23.55
C SER A 2 -55.71 -7.48 -22.55
N SER A 3 -56.02 -6.44 -21.79
CA SER A 3 -56.29 -6.48 -20.35
C SER A 3 -55.01 -6.25 -19.56
N ALA A 4 -54.81 -4.99 -19.19
CA ALA A 4 -53.96 -4.59 -18.10
C ALA A 4 -54.56 -5.13 -16.80
N GLU A 5 -53.75 -5.81 -16.00
CA GLU A 5 -54.08 -6.12 -14.61
C GLU A 5 -53.26 -5.19 -13.72
N SER A 6 -53.96 -4.24 -13.12
CA SER A 6 -53.46 -3.36 -12.07
C SER A 6 -53.32 -4.16 -10.78
N ILE A 7 -52.10 -4.26 -10.23
CA ILE A 7 -51.90 -4.78 -8.88
C ILE A 7 -51.88 -3.59 -7.93
N SER A 8 -52.94 -3.55 -7.12
CA SER A 8 -53.15 -2.58 -6.05
C SER A 8 -52.21 -2.87 -4.87
N SER A 9 -51.73 -1.76 -4.34
CA SER A 9 -51.02 -1.47 -3.10
C SER A 9 -51.33 -2.38 -1.90
N ASN A 10 -50.26 -2.91 -1.28
CA ASN A 10 -50.09 -3.01 0.17
C ASN A 10 -48.79 -2.21 0.45
N GLY A 11 -48.77 -1.10 1.17
CA GLY A 11 -49.27 -0.98 2.53
C GLY A 11 -48.26 -1.58 3.50
N LEU A 12 -47.04 -1.04 3.56
CA LEU A 12 -46.13 -1.27 4.68
C LEU A 12 -45.43 0.05 5.00
N GLU A 13 -46.03 0.76 5.92
CA GLU A 13 -45.39 1.83 6.68
C GLU A 13 -44.25 1.19 7.47
N THR A 14 -43.01 1.59 7.17
CA THR A 14 -41.92 1.50 8.14
C THR A 14 -41.35 2.89 8.28
N ASP A 15 -41.98 3.65 9.18
CA ASP A 15 -41.33 4.73 9.89
C ASP A 15 -40.15 4.12 10.65
N ASN A 16 -38.97 4.19 10.04
CA ASN A 16 -37.71 4.09 10.76
C ASN A 16 -36.94 5.36 10.43
N ASP A 17 -37.33 6.43 11.12
CA ASP A 17 -36.49 7.57 11.46
C ASP A 17 -35.26 7.09 12.25
N PHE A 18 -34.40 6.32 11.61
CA PHE A 18 -33.06 6.08 12.10
C PHE A 18 -32.22 7.24 11.61
N GLU A 19 -32.38 8.39 12.27
CA GLU A 19 -31.38 9.46 12.30
C GLU A 19 -30.11 8.91 12.95
N THR A 20 -29.38 8.06 12.23
CA THR A 20 -27.94 7.96 12.45
C THR A 20 -27.31 9.14 11.75
N SER A 21 -27.23 10.24 12.50
CA SER A 21 -26.12 11.16 12.35
C SER A 21 -24.86 10.40 12.76
N ALA A 22 -24.38 9.50 11.88
CA ALA A 22 -22.99 9.10 11.92
C ALA A 22 -22.24 10.37 11.54
N GLU A 23 -21.79 11.10 12.55
CA GLU A 23 -20.69 12.03 12.40
C GLU A 23 -19.52 11.18 11.90
N THR A 24 -19.44 10.98 10.58
CA THR A 24 -18.26 10.44 9.93
C THR A 24 -17.22 11.52 10.15
N ALA A 25 -16.47 11.40 11.25
CA ALA A 25 -15.15 11.99 11.33
C ALA A 25 -14.45 11.51 10.07
N SER A 26 -14.37 12.39 9.06
CA SER A 26 -13.70 12.10 7.81
C SER A 26 -12.23 11.96 8.16
N THR A 27 -11.80 10.76 8.52
CA THR A 27 -10.38 10.43 8.66
C THR A 27 -9.76 10.70 7.30
N SER A 28 -9.08 11.83 7.19
CA SER A 28 -8.52 12.30 5.93
C SER A 28 -7.28 11.47 5.63
N VAL A 29 -7.47 10.37 4.90
CA VAL A 29 -6.35 9.57 4.42
C VAL A 29 -5.62 10.36 3.34
N SER A 30 -4.34 10.61 3.55
CA SER A 30 -3.47 11.32 2.61
C SER A 30 -2.45 10.36 2.02
N TYR A 31 -2.14 10.52 0.73
CA TYR A 31 -1.12 9.77 0.02
C TYR A 31 -0.20 10.73 -0.72
N TRP A 32 1.12 10.49 -0.65
CA TRP A 32 2.11 11.25 -1.40
C TRP A 32 3.37 10.43 -1.65
N ARG A 33 4.22 10.92 -2.56
CA ARG A 33 5.60 10.45 -2.74
C ARG A 33 6.57 11.57 -2.41
N ASP A 34 7.71 11.22 -1.80
CA ASP A 34 8.80 12.18 -1.62
C ASP A 34 9.61 12.37 -2.93
N ARG A 35 10.58 13.28 -2.89
CA ARG A 35 11.50 13.52 -4.02
C ARG A 35 12.34 12.28 -4.35
N ASP A 36 12.54 11.42 -3.37
CA ASP A 36 13.33 10.21 -3.44
C ASP A 36 12.44 9.03 -3.85
N GLY A 37 11.21 9.26 -4.31
CA GLY A 37 10.32 8.27 -4.90
C GLY A 37 9.59 7.35 -3.92
N TYR A 38 9.84 7.42 -2.61
CA TYR A 38 9.13 6.59 -1.65
C TYR A 38 7.69 7.05 -1.46
N ALA A 39 6.75 6.10 -1.41
CA ALA A 39 5.34 6.36 -1.14
C ALA A 39 5.00 6.28 0.34
N TYR A 40 4.11 7.18 0.76
CA TYR A 40 3.63 7.33 2.12
C TYR A 40 2.10 7.39 2.13
N VAL A 41 1.52 6.87 3.21
CA VAL A 41 0.11 7.07 3.55
C VAL A 41 0.02 7.60 4.98
N SER A 42 -0.95 8.46 5.24
CA SER A 42 -1.27 8.95 6.58
C SER A 42 -2.76 8.95 6.82
N ASP A 43 -3.17 8.62 8.04
CA ASP A 43 -4.56 8.77 8.51
C ASP A 43 -4.84 10.14 9.16
N GLY A 44 -3.85 11.05 9.13
CA GLY A 44 -3.87 12.35 9.79
C GLY A 44 -3.13 12.39 11.12
N THR A 45 -2.82 11.24 11.72
CA THR A 45 -2.04 11.11 12.97
C THR A 45 -0.72 10.40 12.75
N ASP A 46 -0.74 9.29 12.05
CA ASP A 46 0.43 8.45 11.79
C ASP A 46 0.81 8.49 10.31
N ILE A 47 2.07 8.21 10.02
CA ILE A 47 2.61 8.12 8.66
C ILE A 47 3.28 6.77 8.50
N ALA A 48 2.91 6.05 7.45
CA ALA A 48 3.50 4.76 7.12
C ALA A 48 4.06 4.76 5.69
N HIS A 49 5.20 4.09 5.51
CA HIS A 49 5.71 3.77 4.19
C HIS A 49 4.85 2.69 3.53
N VAL A 50 4.44 2.92 2.28
CA VAL A 50 3.55 2.00 1.57
C VAL A 50 4.21 0.63 1.39
N HIS A 51 5.48 0.54 0.99
CA HIS A 51 6.17 -0.75 0.87
C HIS A 51 6.21 -1.54 2.19
N ARG A 52 6.38 -0.87 3.33
CA ARG A 52 6.36 -1.56 4.64
C ARG A 52 4.97 -2.08 4.97
N LEU A 53 3.92 -1.31 4.66
CA LEU A 53 2.54 -1.77 4.83
C LEU A 53 2.21 -2.94 3.90
N THR A 54 2.64 -2.89 2.64
CA THR A 54 2.48 -3.99 1.70
C THR A 54 3.14 -5.26 2.25
N LEU A 55 4.41 -5.17 2.66
CA LEU A 55 5.13 -6.33 3.16
C LEU A 55 4.55 -6.84 4.49
N TYR A 56 4.10 -5.93 5.38
CA TYR A 56 3.36 -6.30 6.58
C TYR A 56 2.10 -7.09 6.29
N ALA A 57 1.34 -6.72 5.25
CA ALA A 57 0.15 -7.45 4.86
C ALA A 57 0.44 -8.88 4.37
N GLU A 58 1.66 -9.13 3.86
CA GLU A 58 2.08 -10.44 3.34
C GLU A 58 2.68 -11.35 4.42
N ILE A 59 3.55 -10.81 5.29
CA ILE A 59 4.32 -11.62 6.27
C ILE A 59 4.00 -11.30 7.74
N GLY A 60 3.15 -10.32 8.00
CA GLY A 60 2.71 -9.96 9.35
C GLY A 60 3.82 -9.38 10.23
N ASP A 61 3.72 -9.68 11.53
CA ASP A 61 4.59 -9.11 12.57
C ASP A 61 6.06 -9.54 12.44
N ASP A 62 6.37 -10.58 11.65
CA ASP A 62 7.74 -11.04 11.38
C ASP A 62 8.61 -9.92 10.75
N LEU A 63 7.98 -8.94 10.08
CA LEU A 63 8.65 -7.74 9.56
C LEU A 63 9.18 -6.81 10.66
N PHE A 64 8.58 -6.83 11.84
CA PHE A 64 8.87 -5.91 12.94
C PHE A 64 9.82 -6.48 13.99
N ASP A 65 10.22 -7.74 13.88
CA ASP A 65 11.42 -8.18 14.56
C ASP A 65 12.59 -7.30 14.07
N ASP A 66 13.41 -6.79 15.00
CA ASP A 66 14.53 -5.84 14.78
C ASP A 66 15.58 -6.31 13.74
N ASN A 67 15.36 -7.48 13.15
CA ASN A 67 16.21 -8.15 12.21
C ASN A 67 15.72 -8.06 10.76
N HIS A 68 14.64 -7.33 10.40
CA HIS A 68 14.21 -7.22 9.01
C HIS A 68 14.11 -5.78 8.48
N GLN A 69 14.51 -5.61 7.22
CA GLN A 69 14.41 -4.40 6.42
C GLN A 69 13.67 -4.73 5.13
N THR A 70 12.88 -3.80 4.64
CA THR A 70 12.26 -3.93 3.31
C THR A 70 13.29 -3.62 2.24
N HIS A 71 13.44 -4.54 1.28
CA HIS A 71 14.24 -4.38 0.08
C HIS A 71 13.33 -4.28 -1.15
N HIS A 72 13.60 -3.32 -2.04
CA HIS A 72 12.97 -3.25 -3.36
C HIS A 72 13.85 -3.95 -4.39
N GLU A 73 13.34 -5.00 -5.02
CA GLU A 73 14.09 -5.73 -6.05
C GLU A 73 14.31 -4.91 -7.33
N LEU A 74 13.34 -4.07 -7.70
CA LEU A 74 13.39 -3.25 -8.92
C LEU A 74 13.80 -1.81 -8.61
N ASP A 75 12.86 -1.03 -8.08
CA ASP A 75 13.07 0.34 -7.66
C ASP A 75 12.05 0.74 -6.59
N LYS A 76 12.29 1.90 -5.97
CA LYS A 76 11.45 2.50 -4.92
C LYS A 76 10.03 2.92 -5.36
N TYR A 77 9.69 2.82 -6.64
CA TYR A 77 8.34 3.05 -7.17
C TYR A 77 7.50 1.76 -7.25
N ALA A 78 8.14 0.59 -7.14
CA ALA A 78 7.52 -0.71 -7.27
C ALA A 78 7.10 -1.31 -5.91
N ASP A 79 6.03 -0.79 -5.31
CA ASP A 79 5.54 -1.23 -3.98
C ASP A 79 4.63 -2.47 -3.99
N ALA A 80 4.66 -3.27 -5.06
CA ALA A 80 3.85 -4.49 -5.16
C ALA A 80 4.53 -5.66 -4.41
N PRO A 81 3.78 -6.57 -3.75
CA PRO A 81 4.36 -7.67 -2.96
C PRO A 81 5.49 -8.44 -3.65
N ARG A 82 5.30 -8.77 -4.93
CA ARG A 82 6.28 -9.53 -5.72
C ARG A 82 7.62 -8.85 -5.96
N TRP A 83 7.76 -7.57 -5.62
CA TRP A 83 8.98 -6.76 -5.80
C TRP A 83 9.57 -6.30 -4.47
N LEU A 84 9.05 -6.83 -3.37
CA LEU A 84 9.45 -6.48 -2.02
C LEU A 84 9.90 -7.74 -1.29
N ASP A 85 11.06 -7.65 -0.66
CA ASP A 85 11.57 -8.70 0.22
C ASP A 85 11.77 -8.18 1.64
N ALA A 86 11.58 -9.06 2.62
CA ALA A 86 12.03 -8.86 3.99
C ALA A 86 13.42 -9.48 4.14
N LEU A 87 14.43 -8.63 4.24
CA LEU A 87 15.82 -9.07 4.35
C LEU A 87 16.40 -8.65 5.69
N THR A 88 17.32 -9.45 6.22
CA THR A 88 18.12 -8.98 7.35
C THR A 88 19.00 -7.80 6.94
N PRO A 89 19.39 -6.90 7.86
CA PRO A 89 20.31 -5.81 7.54
C PRO A 89 21.59 -6.29 6.85
N ARG A 90 22.06 -7.51 7.19
CA ARG A 90 23.21 -8.14 6.56
C ARG A 90 22.94 -8.58 5.12
N GLU A 91 21.78 -9.17 4.85
CA GLU A 91 21.37 -9.56 3.50
C GLU A 91 21.13 -8.34 2.62
N HIS A 92 20.43 -7.35 3.16
CA HIS A 92 20.18 -6.09 2.47
C HIS A 92 21.48 -5.37 2.10
N ALA A 93 22.43 -5.27 3.04
CA ALA A 93 23.73 -4.68 2.78
C ALA A 93 24.50 -5.42 1.68
N ARG A 94 24.49 -6.76 1.67
CA ARG A 94 25.18 -7.56 0.63
C ARG A 94 24.66 -7.27 -0.77
N LEU A 95 23.34 -7.16 -0.94
CA LEU A 95 22.74 -6.85 -2.25
C LEU A 95 23.12 -5.46 -2.75
N HIS A 96 23.36 -4.50 -1.85
CA HIS A 96 23.79 -3.16 -2.22
C HIS A 96 25.33 -3.02 -2.36
N ASP A 97 26.12 -3.76 -1.57
CA ASP A 97 27.59 -3.76 -1.62
C ASP A 97 28.16 -4.51 -2.83
N ASP A 98 27.50 -5.56 -3.31
CA ASP A 98 28.05 -6.43 -4.36
C ASP A 98 28.05 -5.82 -5.78
N GLY A 99 27.71 -4.54 -5.94
CA GLY A 99 28.08 -3.78 -7.14
C GLY A 99 27.47 -4.27 -8.47
N ASP A 100 26.65 -5.32 -8.48
CA ASP A 100 26.06 -5.87 -9.70
C ASP A 100 24.57 -5.54 -9.81
N ARG A 101 24.22 -4.74 -10.82
CA ARG A 101 22.83 -4.39 -11.15
C ARG A 101 22.30 -5.58 -11.95
N THR A 102 21.65 -6.54 -11.32
CA THR A 102 21.02 -7.64 -12.05
C THR A 102 19.79 -7.11 -12.78
N THR A 103 19.72 -7.32 -14.09
CA THR A 103 18.53 -7.07 -14.88
C THR A 103 17.46 -8.10 -14.54
N VAL A 104 16.31 -7.66 -14.02
CA VAL A 104 15.11 -8.49 -13.86
C VAL A 104 14.13 -8.07 -14.96
N ASP A 105 13.65 -9.03 -15.75
CA ASP A 105 12.64 -8.84 -16.80
C ASP A 105 12.93 -7.75 -17.86
N GLY A 106 14.21 -7.49 -18.16
CA GLY A 106 14.61 -6.60 -19.25
C GLY A 106 14.53 -5.09 -18.93
N TYR A 107 14.27 -4.72 -17.67
CA TYR A 107 14.32 -3.34 -17.22
C TYR A 107 15.64 -3.04 -16.50
N PRO A 108 16.38 -1.97 -16.88
CA PRO A 108 17.62 -1.60 -16.21
C PRO A 108 17.33 -0.89 -14.89
N ILE A 109 17.81 -1.45 -13.78
CA ILE A 109 17.86 -0.75 -12.49
C ILE A 109 19.04 0.22 -12.51
N LEU A 110 18.80 1.50 -12.30
CA LEU A 110 19.85 2.51 -12.15
C LEU A 110 20.33 2.51 -10.69
N ARG A 111 21.58 2.12 -10.40
CA ARG A 111 22.27 2.70 -9.24
C ARG A 111 22.50 4.18 -9.55
N ASP A 112 22.10 5.06 -8.65
CA ASP A 112 22.62 6.42 -8.65
C ASP A 112 24.09 6.32 -8.23
N ASP A 113 24.99 6.37 -9.21
CA ASP A 113 26.41 6.57 -8.96
C ASP A 113 26.60 8.01 -8.47
N THR A 114 26.29 8.27 -7.20
CA THR A 114 26.89 9.42 -6.50
C THR A 114 28.29 9.03 -6.04
N THR A 115 29.21 9.15 -6.98
CA THR A 115 30.64 9.37 -6.73
C THR A 115 30.83 10.45 -5.67
N ASN A 116 31.41 10.10 -4.53
CA ASN A 116 32.20 11.04 -3.73
C ASN A 116 33.63 10.48 -3.67
N GLY A 117 34.45 10.94 -4.62
CA GLY A 117 35.88 11.17 -4.37
C GLY A 117 36.08 12.54 -3.72
#